data_AF-A0A9P5YRQ6-F1
#
_entry.id   AF-A0A9P5YRQ6-F1
#
_cell.length_a   1.000
_cell.length_b   1.000
_cell.length_c   1.000
_cell.angle_alpha   90.00
_cell.angle_beta   90.00
_cell.angle_gamma   90.00
#
_symmetry.space_group_name_H-M   'P 1'
#
loop_
_entity.id
_entity.type
_entity.pdbx_description
1 polymer ?
#
loop_
_entity_poly.entity_id
_entity_poly.type
_entity_poly.pdbx_seq_one_letter_code
_entity_poly.pdbx_strand_id
1 'polypeptide(L)'
;MANENPKIPHRLEAYLPPVESEYDEKNELASSLDVLAQVVNILGIPDASFFNYSTAITNMSNEKTALSRSLNRLKAVEEELMTHLASLKHEYQLLAHWNQVLTPGNPDSLLPENSATMERRKESLVKKAKEYHKELEALIAQEPLTIPISLAQLMEQKEKNLVKLKELKEKKAKIKTFQGLPPNLDLARHELRAARKRQMELIQLRERLLARMADSIS
;
A
#
# COMPACT_ATOMS: atom_id res chain seq x y z
N MET A 1 89.38 61.25 -57.29
CA MET A 1 88.90 61.52 -55.92
C MET A 1 87.74 62.50 -56.06
N ALA A 2 86.55 61.98 -56.33
CA ALA A 2 85.53 61.56 -55.36
C ALA A 2 84.64 62.76 -54.97
N ASN A 3 83.55 62.92 -55.71
CA ASN A 3 82.50 63.89 -55.44
C ASN A 3 81.16 63.30 -55.94
N GLU A 4 80.48 62.54 -55.09
CA GLU A 4 79.10 62.10 -55.35
C GLU A 4 78.28 62.25 -54.07
N ASN A 5 77.43 63.28 -54.07
CA ASN A 5 76.36 63.48 -53.10
C ASN A 5 75.26 62.44 -53.32
N PRO A 6 74.80 61.70 -52.29
CA PRO A 6 73.62 60.87 -52.44
C PRO A 6 72.33 61.70 -52.30
N LYS A 7 71.46 61.54 -53.31
CA LYS A 7 70.09 62.06 -53.37
C LYS A 7 69.22 61.46 -52.26
N ILE A 8 68.49 62.32 -51.57
CA ILE A 8 67.45 61.96 -50.58
C ILE A 8 66.23 61.40 -51.32
N PRO A 9 65.70 60.21 -50.96
CA PRO A 9 64.41 59.76 -51.46
C PRO A 9 63.27 60.31 -50.59
N HIS A 10 62.35 61.04 -51.23
CA HIS A 10 61.02 61.34 -50.72
C HIS A 10 60.18 60.06 -50.61
N ARG A 11 59.75 59.69 -49.40
CA ARG A 11 58.43 59.07 -49.12
C ARG A 11 58.20 58.93 -47.61
N LEU A 12 57.51 59.90 -47.02
CA LEU A 12 56.77 59.72 -45.77
C LEU A 12 55.29 59.78 -46.16
N GLU A 13 54.77 58.68 -46.70
CA GLU A 13 53.33 58.44 -46.70
C GLU A 13 52.95 58.06 -45.27
N ALA A 14 52.65 59.08 -44.46
CA ALA A 14 51.93 58.89 -43.21
C ALA A 14 50.51 58.43 -43.56
N TYR A 15 50.26 57.12 -43.49
CA TYR A 15 48.91 56.58 -43.40
C TYR A 15 48.35 57.03 -42.04
N LEU A 16 47.61 58.15 -42.03
CA LEU A 16 46.62 58.37 -40.98
C LEU A 16 45.47 57.38 -41.24
N PRO A 17 45.03 56.59 -40.25
CA PRO A 17 43.75 55.91 -40.36
C PRO A 17 42.63 56.95 -40.54
N PRO A 18 41.60 56.65 -41.34
CA PRO A 18 40.46 57.54 -41.46
C PRO A 18 39.83 57.68 -40.07
N VAL A 19 39.47 58.91 -39.70
CA VAL A 19 38.73 59.21 -38.47
C VAL A 19 37.46 58.37 -38.51
N GLU A 20 37.44 57.29 -37.74
CA GLU A 20 36.24 56.50 -37.46
C GLU A 20 35.17 57.47 -36.98
N SER A 21 34.03 57.34 -37.62
CA SER A 21 33.14 58.44 -37.86
C SER A 21 32.44 58.85 -36.56
N GLU A 22 32.30 60.16 -36.30
CA GLU A 22 31.35 60.66 -35.30
C GLU A 22 29.92 60.10 -35.46
N TYR A 23 29.63 59.52 -36.64
CA TYR A 23 28.36 58.87 -36.95
C TYR A 23 28.22 57.49 -36.29
N ASP A 24 29.30 56.75 -36.08
CA ASP A 24 29.27 55.45 -35.40
C ASP A 24 29.05 55.65 -33.89
N GLU A 25 29.74 56.61 -33.27
CA GLU A 25 29.51 56.97 -31.86
C GLU A 25 28.08 57.48 -31.61
N LYS A 26 27.53 58.27 -32.54
CA LYS A 26 26.13 58.74 -32.45
C LYS A 26 25.11 57.62 -32.61
N ASN A 27 25.39 56.63 -33.45
CA ASN A 27 24.52 55.46 -33.62
C ASN A 27 24.58 54.52 -32.40
N GLU A 28 25.74 54.36 -31.77
CA GLU A 28 25.89 53.62 -30.51
C GLU A 28 25.19 54.36 -29.34
N LEU A 29 25.30 55.69 -29.29
CA LEU A 29 24.57 56.52 -28.32
C LEU A 29 23.06 56.45 -28.52
N ALA A 30 22.57 56.47 -29.76
CA ALA A 30 21.14 56.32 -30.05
C ALA A 30 20.64 54.93 -29.64
N SER A 31 21.41 53.87 -29.93
CA SER A 31 21.07 52.50 -29.56
C SER A 31 21.06 52.29 -28.03
N SER A 32 22.02 52.87 -27.33
CA SER A 32 22.08 52.80 -25.86
C SER A 32 20.97 53.62 -25.19
N LEU A 33 20.58 54.76 -25.77
CA LEU A 33 19.43 55.55 -25.32
C LEU A 33 18.10 54.80 -25.49
N ASP A 34 17.90 54.12 -26.62
CA ASP A 34 16.70 53.30 -26.87
C ASP A 34 16.61 52.14 -25.88
N VAL A 35 17.73 51.48 -25.58
CA VAL A 35 17.78 50.44 -24.53
C VAL A 35 17.46 51.04 -23.17
N LEU A 36 17.98 52.22 -22.85
CA LEU A 36 17.69 52.90 -21.59
C LEU A 36 16.21 53.28 -21.48
N ALA A 37 15.60 53.78 -22.55
CA ALA A 37 14.18 54.11 -22.63
C ALA A 37 13.28 52.87 -22.48
N GLN A 38 13.66 51.74 -23.07
CA GLN A 38 12.98 50.46 -22.85
C GLN A 38 13.07 50.02 -21.39
N VAL A 39 14.25 50.16 -20.76
CA VAL A 39 14.46 49.82 -19.34
C VAL A 39 13.64 50.73 -18.42
N VAL A 40 13.49 52.02 -18.73
CA VAL A 40 12.60 52.95 -18.00
C VAL A 40 11.15 52.51 -18.09
N ASN A 41 10.69 52.19 -19.30
CA ASN A 41 9.32 51.74 -19.52
C ASN A 41 9.01 50.42 -18.80
N ILE A 42 9.96 49.48 -18.79
CA ILE A 42 9.80 48.20 -18.09
C ILE A 42 9.81 48.38 -16.57
N LEU A 43 10.66 49.27 -16.05
CA LEU A 43 10.79 49.51 -14.60
C LEU A 43 9.77 50.55 -14.07
N GLY A 44 9.01 51.22 -14.95
CA GLY A 44 8.00 52.22 -14.56
C GLY A 44 8.58 53.43 -13.82
N ILE A 45 9.80 53.84 -14.14
CA ILE A 45 10.52 54.89 -13.42
C ILE A 45 10.20 56.26 -14.04
N PRO A 46 9.93 57.31 -13.24
CA PRO A 46 9.58 58.64 -13.77
C PRO A 46 10.75 59.39 -14.42
N ASP A 47 12.00 59.15 -14.01
CA ASP A 47 13.19 59.82 -14.52
C ASP A 47 14.37 58.87 -14.74
N ALA A 48 15.12 59.08 -15.84
CA ALA A 48 16.34 58.35 -16.21
C ALA A 48 17.57 58.69 -15.33
N SER A 49 17.35 59.03 -14.05
CA SER A 49 18.43 59.27 -13.11
C SER A 49 19.06 57.96 -12.66
N PHE A 50 20.40 57.90 -12.64
CA PHE A 50 21.17 56.75 -12.17
C PHE A 50 20.71 56.24 -10.79
N PHE A 51 20.35 57.16 -9.89
CA PHE A 51 19.85 56.79 -8.56
C PHE A 51 18.52 56.03 -8.63
N ASN A 52 17.61 56.43 -9.51
CA ASN A 52 16.31 55.78 -9.66
C ASN A 52 16.44 54.41 -10.32
N TYR A 53 17.35 54.24 -11.29
CA TYR A 53 17.65 52.91 -11.83
C TYR A 53 18.27 51.99 -10.79
N SER A 54 19.26 52.48 -10.04
CA SER A 54 19.93 51.67 -9.02
C SER A 54 18.96 51.25 -7.91
N THR A 55 18.08 52.14 -7.47
CA THR A 55 17.02 51.81 -6.50
C THR A 55 15.98 50.86 -7.07
N ALA A 56 15.54 51.02 -8.32
CA ALA A 56 14.62 50.08 -8.96
C ALA A 56 15.23 48.68 -9.17
N ILE A 57 16.49 48.61 -9.60
CA ILE A 57 17.23 47.34 -9.77
C ILE A 57 17.43 46.64 -8.42
N THR A 58 17.81 47.39 -7.38
CA THR A 58 17.95 46.82 -6.03
C THR A 58 16.61 46.38 -5.47
N ASN A 59 15.53 47.12 -5.69
CA ASN A 59 14.17 46.72 -5.32
C ASN A 59 13.72 45.46 -6.04
N MET A 60 13.88 45.38 -7.36
CA MET A 60 13.60 44.16 -8.13
C MET A 60 14.44 42.96 -7.66
N SER A 61 15.72 43.19 -7.34
CA SER A 61 16.59 42.15 -6.79
C SER A 61 16.11 41.69 -5.40
N ASN A 62 15.69 42.62 -4.56
CA ASN A 62 15.11 42.35 -3.25
C ASN A 62 13.78 41.58 -3.37
N GLU A 63 12.90 41.98 -4.29
CA GLU A 63 11.66 41.27 -4.58
C GLU A 63 11.91 39.86 -5.12
N LYS A 64 12.85 39.70 -6.06
CA LYS A 64 13.25 38.39 -6.57
C LYS A 64 13.76 37.47 -5.47
N THR A 65 14.61 37.99 -4.58
CA THR A 65 15.12 37.19 -3.46
C THR A 65 14.04 36.91 -2.40
N ALA A 66 13.12 37.84 -2.16
CA ALA A 66 11.96 37.64 -1.29
C ALA A 66 11.01 36.58 -1.84
N LEU A 67 10.70 36.63 -3.14
CA LEU A 67 9.91 35.62 -3.85
C LEU A 67 10.59 34.26 -3.86
N SER A 68 11.90 34.21 -4.09
CA SER A 68 12.66 32.96 -4.02
C SER A 68 12.59 32.34 -2.62
N ARG A 69 12.71 33.16 -1.57
CA ARG A 69 12.54 32.71 -0.18
C ARG A 69 11.13 32.22 0.11
N SER A 70 10.09 32.94 -0.34
CA SER A 70 8.70 32.52 -0.11
C SER A 70 8.36 31.24 -0.87
N LEU A 71 8.86 31.08 -2.10
CA LEU A 71 8.72 29.86 -2.89
C LEU A 71 9.38 28.66 -2.20
N ASN A 72 10.60 28.84 -1.68
CA ASN A 72 11.28 27.78 -0.93
C ASN A 72 10.54 27.41 0.36
N ARG A 73 9.97 28.40 1.08
CA ARG A 73 9.13 28.13 2.26
C ARG A 73 7.86 27.37 1.88
N LEU A 74 7.22 27.74 0.77
CA LEU A 74 6.02 27.05 0.29
C LEU A 74 6.33 25.60 -0.07
N LYS A 75 7.44 25.33 -0.76
CA LYS A 75 7.90 23.97 -1.04
C LYS A 75 8.12 23.15 0.24
N ALA A 76 8.76 23.74 1.25
CA ALA A 76 8.96 23.05 2.53
C ALA A 76 7.63 22.71 3.22
N VAL A 77 6.66 23.63 3.19
CA VAL A 77 5.30 23.38 3.72
C VAL A 77 4.57 22.31 2.89
N GLU A 78 4.72 22.32 1.57
CA GLU A 78 4.15 21.31 0.69
C GLU A 78 4.71 19.92 1.00
N GLU A 79 6.03 19.79 1.14
CA GLU A 79 6.68 18.55 1.56
C GLU A 79 6.17 18.08 2.93
N GLU A 80 6.04 18.99 3.89
CA GLU A 80 5.49 18.68 5.21
C GLU A 80 4.04 18.17 5.12
N LEU A 81 3.18 18.85 4.36
CA LEU A 81 1.80 18.43 4.14
C LEU A 81 1.72 17.06 3.44
N MET A 82 2.61 16.78 2.49
CA MET A 82 2.68 15.49 1.83
C MET A 82 3.09 14.37 2.79
N THR A 83 4.01 14.64 3.72
CA THR A 83 4.37 13.67 4.77
C THR A 83 3.22 13.43 5.75
N HIS A 84 2.49 14.48 6.17
CA HIS A 84 1.29 14.36 7.01
C HIS A 84 0.14 13.63 6.30
N LEU A 85 -0.04 13.84 4.99
CA LEU A 85 -1.03 13.11 4.21
C LEU A 85 -0.67 11.62 4.13
N ALA A 86 0.61 11.31 3.91
CA ALA A 86 1.08 9.93 3.88
C ALA A 86 0.89 9.23 5.24
N SER A 87 1.19 9.89 6.35
CA SER A 87 0.97 9.33 7.69
C SER A 87 -0.52 9.13 7.97
N LEU A 88 -1.37 10.11 7.64
CA LEU A 88 -2.81 10.02 7.85
C LEU A 88 -3.46 8.93 6.99
N LYS A 89 -2.98 8.74 5.76
CA LYS A 89 -3.40 7.63 4.89
C LYS A 89 -3.04 6.27 5.50
N HIS A 90 -1.85 6.15 6.06
CA HIS A 90 -1.43 4.93 6.75
C HIS A 90 -2.27 4.67 8.01
N GLU A 91 -2.52 5.68 8.83
CA GLU A 91 -3.40 5.57 10.00
C GLU A 91 -4.83 5.18 9.62
N TYR A 92 -5.38 5.77 8.56
CA TYR A 92 -6.68 5.40 8.03
C TYR A 92 -6.74 3.93 7.60
N GLN A 93 -5.71 3.45 6.89
CA GLN A 93 -5.60 2.04 6.50
C GLN A 93 -5.51 1.13 7.72
N LEU A 94 -4.77 1.53 8.75
CA LEU A 94 -4.66 0.79 10.00
C LEU A 94 -6.01 0.74 10.73
N LEU A 95 -6.75 1.85 10.81
CA LEU A 95 -8.10 1.89 11.36
C LEU A 95 -9.07 1.03 10.56
N ALA A 96 -9.00 1.05 9.23
CA ALA A 96 -9.80 0.18 8.38
C ALA A 96 -9.48 -1.30 8.62
N HIS A 97 -8.20 -1.65 8.77
CA HIS A 97 -7.78 -3.00 9.11
C HIS A 97 -8.30 -3.41 10.49
N TRP A 98 -8.14 -2.58 11.51
CA TRP A 98 -8.65 -2.88 12.85
C TRP A 98 -10.17 -2.98 12.87
N ASN A 99 -10.89 -2.15 12.11
CA ASN A 99 -12.33 -2.29 11.95
C ASN A 99 -12.66 -3.65 11.30
N GLN A 100 -11.94 -4.06 10.26
CA GLN A 100 -12.15 -5.36 9.62
C GLN A 100 -11.90 -6.53 10.59
N VAL A 101 -10.87 -6.42 11.44
CA VAL A 101 -10.49 -7.44 12.43
C VAL A 101 -11.43 -7.45 13.64
N LEU A 102 -11.92 -6.30 14.08
CA LEU A 102 -12.79 -6.16 15.25
C LEU A 102 -14.28 -6.32 14.93
N THR A 103 -14.67 -6.24 13.65
CA THR A 103 -16.06 -6.43 13.24
C THR A 103 -16.44 -7.91 13.39
N PRO A 104 -17.36 -8.25 14.31
CA PRO A 104 -17.74 -9.63 14.55
C PRO A 104 -18.45 -10.22 13.34
N GLY A 105 -18.09 -11.46 12.96
CA GLY A 105 -18.72 -12.19 11.84
C GLY A 105 -17.98 -12.10 10.49
N ASN A 106 -16.84 -11.41 10.42
CA ASN A 106 -15.94 -11.48 9.29
C ASN A 106 -14.98 -12.69 9.45
N PRO A 107 -14.69 -13.50 8.41
CA PRO A 107 -13.76 -14.64 8.50
C PRO A 107 -12.37 -14.31 9.04
N ASP A 108 -11.87 -13.08 8.82
CA ASP A 108 -10.57 -12.61 9.31
C ASP A 108 -10.65 -11.92 10.68
N SER A 109 -11.82 -11.93 11.33
CA SER A 109 -11.99 -11.31 12.65
C SER A 109 -11.40 -12.19 13.75
N LEU A 110 -10.74 -11.55 14.71
CA LEU A 110 -10.30 -12.20 15.95
C LEU A 110 -11.48 -12.64 16.84
N LEU A 111 -12.67 -12.08 16.60
CA LEU A 111 -13.93 -12.52 17.20
C LEU A 111 -14.85 -13.10 16.10
N PRO A 112 -14.60 -14.35 15.67
CA PRO A 112 -15.42 -15.00 14.65
C PRO A 112 -16.85 -15.27 15.14
N GLU A 113 -17.06 -15.27 16.46
CA GLU A 113 -18.38 -15.49 17.06
C GLU A 113 -19.15 -14.17 17.15
N ASN A 114 -20.20 -14.06 16.32
CA ASN A 114 -21.20 -13.01 16.41
C ASN A 114 -21.84 -13.00 17.82
N SER A 115 -22.22 -11.83 18.35
CA SER A 115 -22.85 -11.72 19.69
C SER A 115 -24.04 -12.66 19.85
N ALA A 116 -24.83 -12.82 18.78
CA ALA A 116 -25.93 -13.77 18.73
C ALA A 116 -25.49 -15.25 18.86
N THR A 117 -24.32 -15.62 18.33
CA THR A 117 -23.77 -16.97 18.51
C THR A 117 -23.25 -17.21 19.92
N MET A 118 -22.63 -16.19 20.53
CA MET A 118 -22.20 -16.24 21.94
C MET A 118 -23.40 -16.38 22.89
N GLU A 119 -24.48 -15.64 22.64
CA GLU A 119 -25.72 -15.73 23.41
C GLU A 119 -26.39 -17.09 23.27
N ARG A 120 -26.52 -17.61 22.04
CA ARG A 120 -27.04 -18.97 21.81
C ARG A 120 -26.20 -20.03 22.53
N ARG A 121 -24.88 -19.88 22.52
CA ARG A 121 -23.97 -20.80 23.23
C ARG A 121 -24.15 -20.70 24.73
N LYS A 122 -24.24 -19.49 25.28
CA LYS A 122 -24.53 -19.24 26.70
C LYS A 122 -25.86 -19.87 27.12
N GLU A 123 -26.91 -19.69 26.33
CA GLU A 123 -28.21 -20.33 26.58
C GLU A 123 -28.11 -21.86 26.54
N SER A 124 -27.39 -22.42 25.58
CA SER A 124 -27.18 -23.88 25.49
C SER A 124 -26.42 -24.42 26.71
N LEU A 125 -25.43 -23.69 27.21
CA LEU A 125 -24.68 -24.04 28.42
C LEU A 125 -25.55 -23.95 29.67
N VAL A 126 -26.37 -22.90 29.78
CA VAL A 126 -27.30 -22.74 30.91
C VAL A 126 -28.35 -23.86 30.91
N LYS A 127 -28.89 -24.24 29.74
CA LYS A 127 -29.81 -25.38 29.63
C LYS A 127 -29.15 -26.68 30.09
N LYS A 128 -27.94 -26.98 29.61
CA LYS A 128 -27.17 -28.15 30.04
C LYS A 128 -26.83 -28.13 31.53
N ALA A 129 -26.45 -26.97 32.08
CA ALA A 129 -26.18 -26.83 33.51
C ALA A 129 -27.43 -27.13 34.35
N LYS A 130 -28.61 -26.67 33.91
CA LYS A 130 -29.89 -26.99 34.55
C LYS A 130 -30.24 -28.46 34.42
N GLU A 131 -29.98 -29.09 33.28
CA GLU A 131 -30.16 -30.54 33.08
C GLU A 131 -29.26 -31.32 34.04
N TYR A 132 -27.96 -31.02 34.09
CA TYR A 132 -27.03 -31.67 35.02
C TYR A 132 -27.39 -31.44 36.48
N HIS A 133 -27.87 -30.25 36.83
CA HIS A 133 -28.32 -29.98 38.19
C HIS A 133 -29.52 -30.85 38.56
N LYS A 134 -30.51 -30.97 37.67
CA LYS A 134 -31.67 -31.85 37.86
C LYS A 134 -31.28 -33.32 37.90
N GLU A 135 -30.33 -33.75 37.07
CA GLU A 135 -29.80 -35.11 37.11
C GLU A 135 -29.09 -35.37 38.44
N LEU A 136 -28.32 -34.40 38.95
CA LEU A 136 -27.68 -34.49 40.26
C LEU A 136 -28.71 -34.60 41.38
N GLU A 137 -29.74 -33.75 41.37
CA GLU A 137 -30.84 -33.78 42.34
C GLU A 137 -31.59 -35.12 42.28
N ALA A 138 -31.86 -35.64 41.08
CA ALA A 138 -32.51 -36.94 40.90
C ALA A 138 -31.64 -38.10 41.40
N LEU A 139 -30.32 -38.04 41.18
CA LEU A 139 -29.37 -39.02 41.70
C LEU A 139 -29.27 -38.94 43.23
N ILE A 140 -29.22 -37.75 43.81
CA ILE A 140 -29.23 -37.55 45.27
C ILE A 140 -30.55 -38.06 45.88
N ALA A 141 -31.66 -37.89 45.18
CA ALA A 141 -32.97 -38.39 45.61
C ALA A 141 -33.10 -39.91 45.52
N GLN A 142 -32.45 -40.54 44.53
CA GLN A 142 -32.46 -42.00 44.34
C GLN A 142 -31.43 -42.72 45.24
N GLU A 143 -30.26 -42.13 45.41
CA GLU A 143 -29.18 -42.61 46.28
C GLU A 143 -28.68 -41.44 47.14
N PRO A 144 -29.09 -41.35 48.43
CA PRO A 144 -28.51 -40.37 49.32
C PRO A 144 -27.00 -40.61 49.40
N LEU A 145 -26.20 -39.54 49.25
CA LEU A 145 -24.72 -39.53 49.22
C LEU A 145 -24.04 -40.11 50.49
N THR A 146 -24.80 -40.64 51.44
CA THR A 146 -24.34 -41.19 52.71
C THR A 146 -24.11 -42.70 52.69
N ILE A 147 -24.20 -43.38 51.52
CA ILE A 147 -23.82 -44.78 51.41
C ILE A 147 -22.30 -44.87 51.58
N PRO A 148 -21.77 -45.61 52.58
CA PRO A 148 -20.34 -45.84 52.68
C PRO A 148 -19.91 -46.70 51.48
N ILE A 149 -19.30 -46.07 50.48
CA ILE A 149 -18.82 -46.73 49.27
C ILE A 149 -17.78 -47.78 49.70
N SER A 150 -18.10 -49.05 49.54
CA SER A 150 -17.15 -50.14 49.76
C SER A 150 -16.13 -50.15 48.61
N LEU A 151 -14.85 -50.43 48.90
CA LEU A 151 -13.77 -50.51 47.91
C LEU A 151 -14.12 -51.42 46.71
N ALA A 152 -14.94 -52.45 46.94
CA ALA A 152 -15.42 -53.35 45.89
C ALA A 152 -16.31 -52.62 44.84
N GLN A 153 -17.23 -51.76 45.28
CA GLN A 153 -18.12 -51.00 44.39
C GLN A 153 -17.34 -50.00 43.54
N LEU A 154 -16.29 -49.39 44.10
CA LEU A 154 -15.42 -48.47 43.37
C LEU A 154 -14.61 -49.21 42.29
N MET A 155 -14.12 -50.42 42.58
CA MET A 155 -13.45 -51.26 41.59
C MET A 155 -14.39 -51.67 40.44
N GLU A 156 -15.62 -52.08 40.75
CA GLU A 156 -16.62 -52.40 39.72
C GLU A 156 -16.98 -51.19 38.83
N GLN A 157 -17.13 -50.00 39.43
CA GLN A 157 -17.37 -48.77 38.67
C GLN A 157 -16.18 -48.40 37.77
N LYS A 158 -14.95 -48.58 38.26
CA LYS A 158 -13.73 -48.35 37.48
C LYS A 158 -13.65 -49.29 36.28
N GLU A 159 -13.98 -50.56 36.46
CA GLU A 159 -14.03 -51.55 35.37
C GLU A 159 -15.10 -51.17 34.32
N LYS A 160 -16.31 -50.82 34.76
CA LYS A 160 -17.39 -50.35 33.87
C LYS A 160 -16.98 -49.10 33.09
N ASN A 161 -16.29 -48.16 33.73
CA ASN A 161 -15.78 -46.95 33.06
C ASN A 161 -14.69 -47.27 32.03
N LEU A 162 -13.80 -48.23 32.31
CA LEU A 162 -12.78 -48.66 31.34
C LEU A 162 -13.40 -49.31 30.10
N VAL A 163 -14.46 -50.11 30.27
CA VAL A 163 -15.20 -50.71 29.14
C VAL A 163 -15.83 -49.60 28.28
N LYS A 164 -16.56 -48.66 28.90
CA LYS A 164 -17.16 -47.52 28.18
C LYS A 164 -16.12 -46.65 27.46
N LEU A 165 -14.93 -46.47 28.05
CA LEU A 165 -13.84 -45.73 27.40
C LEU A 165 -13.31 -46.44 26.15
N LYS A 166 -13.22 -47.77 26.16
CA LYS A 166 -12.85 -48.55 24.97
C LYS A 166 -13.89 -48.40 23.87
N GLU A 167 -15.17 -48.54 24.20
CA GLU A 167 -16.27 -48.33 23.23
C GLU A 167 -16.26 -46.92 22.63
N LEU A 168 -16.00 -45.89 23.46
CA LEU A 168 -15.90 -44.52 22.97
C LEU A 168 -14.70 -44.32 22.04
N LYS A 169 -13.56 -44.97 22.30
CA LYS A 169 -12.41 -44.94 21.39
C LYS A 169 -12.73 -45.58 20.05
N GLU A 170 -13.41 -46.72 20.05
CA GLU A 170 -13.84 -47.39 18.82
C GLU A 170 -14.83 -46.55 18.01
N LYS A 171 -15.84 -45.97 18.67
CA LYS A 171 -16.80 -45.07 18.03
C LYS A 171 -16.11 -43.83 17.46
N LYS A 172 -15.16 -43.24 18.17
CA LYS A 172 -14.35 -42.12 17.68
C LYS A 172 -13.46 -42.51 16.50
N ALA A 173 -12.87 -43.71 16.51
CA ALA A 173 -12.09 -44.22 15.38
C ALA A 173 -12.97 -44.39 14.13
N LYS A 174 -14.17 -44.97 14.29
CA LYS A 174 -15.17 -45.05 13.21
C LYS A 174 -15.55 -43.67 12.68
N ILE A 175 -15.85 -42.71 13.55
CA ILE A 175 -16.16 -41.34 13.12
C ILE A 175 -14.99 -40.72 12.33
N LYS A 176 -13.74 -40.89 12.80
CA LYS A 176 -12.55 -40.40 12.09
C LYS A 176 -12.39 -41.02 10.70
N THR A 177 -12.69 -42.31 10.53
CA THR A 177 -12.68 -42.93 9.18
C THR A 177 -13.72 -42.32 8.24
N PHE A 178 -14.79 -41.73 8.78
CA PHE A 178 -15.84 -41.07 8.01
C PHE A 178 -15.69 -39.54 7.92
N GLN A 179 -14.64 -38.93 8.50
CA GLN A 179 -14.42 -37.47 8.49
C GLN A 179 -14.11 -36.85 7.12
N GLY A 180 -14.05 -37.66 6.05
CA GLY A 180 -13.93 -37.18 4.67
C GLY A 180 -15.15 -37.49 3.79
N LEU A 181 -16.18 -38.15 4.32
CA LEU A 181 -17.39 -38.43 3.56
C LEU A 181 -18.45 -37.36 3.85
N PRO A 182 -19.16 -36.85 2.83
CA PRO A 182 -20.30 -35.99 3.05
C PRO A 182 -21.31 -36.66 3.99
N PRO A 183 -21.88 -35.92 4.97
CA PRO A 183 -22.81 -36.48 5.97
C PRO A 183 -24.07 -37.08 5.33
N ASN A 184 -24.39 -36.69 4.09
CA ASN A 184 -25.50 -37.21 3.32
C ASN A 184 -24.99 -38.15 2.21
N LEU A 185 -25.40 -39.42 2.26
CA LEU A 185 -25.01 -40.46 1.28
C LEU A 185 -25.37 -40.08 -0.15
N ASP A 186 -26.49 -39.37 -0.35
CA ASP A 186 -26.91 -38.92 -1.69
C ASP A 186 -25.99 -37.85 -2.25
N LEU A 187 -25.49 -36.95 -1.40
CA LEU A 187 -24.53 -35.91 -1.81
C LEU A 187 -23.18 -36.54 -2.20
N ALA A 188 -22.71 -37.53 -1.44
CA ALA A 188 -21.53 -38.32 -1.79
C ALA A 188 -21.70 -39.07 -3.13
N ARG A 189 -22.90 -39.61 -3.41
CA ARG A 189 -23.21 -40.25 -4.70
C ARG A 189 -23.19 -39.24 -5.85
N HIS A 190 -23.69 -38.02 -5.63
CA HIS A 190 -23.64 -36.95 -6.64
C HIS A 190 -22.22 -36.47 -6.91
N GLU A 191 -21.40 -36.26 -5.87
CA GLU A 191 -19.99 -35.88 -6.01
C GLU A 191 -19.18 -36.96 -6.74
N LEU A 192 -19.40 -38.24 -6.42
CA LEU A 192 -18.76 -39.35 -7.11
C LEU A 192 -19.14 -39.37 -8.60
N ARG A 193 -20.42 -39.17 -8.94
CA ARG A 193 -20.84 -39.06 -10.35
C ARG A 193 -20.18 -37.87 -11.05
N ALA A 194 -20.07 -36.73 -10.39
CA ALA A 194 -19.41 -35.54 -10.93
C ALA A 194 -17.91 -35.77 -11.16
N ALA A 195 -17.23 -36.40 -10.19
CA ALA A 195 -15.81 -36.76 -10.30
C ALA A 195 -15.57 -37.74 -11.46
N ARG A 196 -16.43 -38.74 -11.65
CA ARG A 196 -16.35 -39.67 -12.80
C ARG A 196 -16.53 -38.97 -14.14
N LYS A 197 -17.44 -37.99 -14.24
CA LYS A 197 -17.61 -37.19 -15.46
C LYS A 197 -16.34 -36.41 -15.81
N ARG A 198 -15.77 -35.69 -14.83
CA ARG A 198 -14.50 -34.96 -15.00
C ARG A 198 -13.34 -35.89 -15.39
N GLN A 199 -13.28 -37.07 -14.78
CA GLN A 199 -12.28 -38.08 -15.14
C GLN A 199 -12.42 -38.51 -16.60
N MET A 200 -13.65 -38.73 -17.08
CA MET A 200 -13.91 -39.11 -18.47
C MET A 200 -13.55 -37.99 -19.46
N GLU A 201 -13.84 -36.73 -19.12
CA GLU A 201 -13.44 -35.56 -19.91
C GLU A 201 -11.91 -35.45 -20.02
N LEU A 202 -11.18 -35.67 -18.92
CA LEU A 202 -9.71 -35.69 -18.90
C LEU A 202 -9.14 -36.84 -19.74
N ILE A 203 -9.76 -38.02 -19.69
CA ILE A 203 -9.37 -39.16 -20.54
C ILE A 203 -9.55 -38.82 -22.02
N GLN A 204 -10.69 -38.24 -22.40
CA GLN A 204 -10.92 -37.82 -23.80
C GLN A 204 -9.93 -36.74 -24.26
N LEU A 205 -9.60 -35.78 -23.40
CA LEU A 205 -8.58 -34.78 -23.71
C LEU A 205 -7.20 -35.43 -23.88
N ARG A 206 -6.84 -36.37 -23.00
CA ARG A 206 -5.60 -37.14 -23.12
C ARG A 206 -5.54 -37.89 -24.44
N GLU A 207 -6.62 -38.58 -24.82
CA GLU A 207 -6.69 -39.33 -26.09
C GLU A 207 -6.56 -38.41 -27.30
N ARG A 208 -7.22 -37.24 -27.30
CA ARG A 208 -7.10 -36.25 -28.38
C ARG A 208 -5.69 -35.68 -28.50
N LEU A 209 -5.03 -35.41 -27.37
CA LEU A 209 -3.65 -34.92 -27.37
C LEU A 209 -2.69 -36.00 -27.87
N LEU A 210 -2.88 -37.26 -27.44
CA LEU A 210 -2.10 -38.39 -27.94
C LEU A 210 -2.27 -38.59 -29.45
N ALA A 211 -3.50 -38.48 -29.97
CA ALA A 211 -3.78 -38.56 -31.40
C ALA A 211 -3.06 -37.44 -32.18
N ARG A 212 -3.17 -36.18 -31.72
CA ARG A 212 -2.45 -35.05 -32.35
C ARG A 212 -0.93 -35.21 -32.34
N MET A 213 -0.37 -35.78 -31.28
CA MET A 213 1.07 -36.07 -31.21
C MET A 213 1.48 -37.16 -32.20
N ALA A 214 0.66 -38.22 -32.36
CA ALA A 214 0.91 -39.27 -33.34
C ALA A 214 0.86 -38.74 -34.79
N ASP A 215 -0.11 -37.87 -35.11
CA ASP A 215 -0.25 -37.25 -36.44
C ASP A 215 0.94 -36.34 -36.79
N SER A 216 1.59 -35.72 -35.79
CA SER A 216 2.75 -34.82 -36.00
C SER A 216 4.08 -35.54 -36.25
N ILE A 217 4.13 -36.86 -36.05
CA ILE A 217 5.33 -37.71 -36.23
C ILE A 217 5.26 -38.49 -37.56
N SER A 218 4.12 -38.45 -38.25
CA SER A 218 3.88 -39.08 -39.57
C SER A 218 4.12 -38.09 -40.70
#